data_AF-A0A1Z4JTB9-F1
#
_entry.id   AF-A0A1Z4JTB9-F1
#
_cell.length_a   1.000
_cell.length_b   1.000
_cell.length_c   1.000
_cell.angle_alpha   90.00
_cell.angle_beta   90.00
_cell.angle_gamma   90.00
#
_symmetry.space_group_name_H-M   'P 1'
#
loop_
_entity.id
_entity.type
_entity.pdbx_description
1 polymer ?
#
loop_
_entity_poly.entity_id
_entity_poly.type
_entity_poly.pdbx_seq_one_letter_code
_entity_poly.pdbx_strand_id
1 'polypeptide(L)'
;MNKPVVSFFQLDNGYGRELKRLFDQDVASRLNLEVKPFLSKDASPSDFWNALTSSDFIIVDSSIEEENNYAIATPLVYQDNLLIVSRTPLPINYFGVRQGGVPKYFEIKSNQSIIEWLFNQIKETLSSPNWVAKQPTSGLRSATKILSIGDGGLEVMRSKFREEGQIFISYRSRYFNAVQHIAEQVRKQGKTVFLLPPGELVYENELLTKMQHWLLSTLIDERVKAAQELWIYNTEDYLNSWWTQAELVTIAYNFYQRKPVPKVRLLNPKKTFNPRKIDESVVDAPNSLLPVMNKPQWRKMERLYAQTDPSTMSPEALFTFDAAKRSFFQKIPFINRYINDEVWSREFWFQPLLPCVTCKSKDAPKHIDIDKFLKVDVPGLHGLSEENLVEDTLSQQLLQQGGKISCPMCSSIYRLTPDNSRYIWVSKASVGNTKPLIERPVWRVEKVN
;
A
#
# COMPACT_ATOMS: atom_id res chain seq x y z
N MET A 1 15.50 -6.22 -36.94
CA MET A 1 14.57 -6.37 -35.79
C MET A 1 13.99 -5.00 -35.50
N ASN A 2 12.70 -4.90 -35.21
CA ASN A 2 12.10 -3.63 -34.80
C ASN A 2 12.71 -3.18 -33.47
N LYS A 3 12.93 -1.88 -33.31
CA LYS A 3 13.42 -1.32 -32.05
C LYS A 3 12.37 -1.52 -30.96
N PRO A 4 12.76 -1.85 -29.71
CA PRO A 4 11.81 -1.86 -28.61
C PRO A 4 11.18 -0.48 -28.42
N VAL A 5 9.87 -0.42 -28.23
CA VAL A 5 9.09 0.82 -28.13
C VAL A 5 8.82 1.17 -26.67
N VAL A 6 9.11 2.40 -26.30
CA VAL A 6 8.84 2.97 -24.97
C VAL A 6 7.79 4.07 -25.11
N SER A 7 6.66 3.93 -24.43
CA SER A 7 5.73 5.05 -24.21
C SER A 7 6.12 5.78 -22.93
N PHE A 8 6.45 7.06 -23.03
CA PHE A 8 6.93 7.87 -21.91
C PHE A 8 5.92 8.97 -21.59
N PHE A 9 5.16 8.78 -20.50
CA PHE A 9 4.24 9.77 -19.93
C PHE A 9 5.01 10.68 -18.97
N GLN A 10 5.32 11.89 -19.43
CA GLN A 10 6.13 12.88 -18.71
C GLN A 10 5.26 14.02 -18.17
N LEU A 11 5.69 14.66 -17.09
CA LEU A 11 5.10 15.92 -16.62
C LEU A 11 5.54 17.09 -17.51
N ASP A 12 4.66 18.05 -17.76
CA ASP A 12 4.98 19.24 -18.57
C ASP A 12 5.64 20.38 -17.76
N ASN A 13 6.66 20.03 -16.98
CA ASN A 13 7.42 21.00 -16.19
C ASN A 13 8.94 20.83 -16.40
N GLY A 14 9.74 21.67 -15.73
CA GLY A 14 11.20 21.67 -15.88
C GLY A 14 11.83 20.32 -15.52
N TYR A 15 11.40 19.71 -14.41
CA TYR A 15 11.92 18.44 -13.92
C TYR A 15 11.52 17.26 -14.80
N GLY A 16 10.28 17.21 -15.28
CA GLY A 16 9.79 16.19 -16.21
C GLY A 16 10.51 16.23 -17.56
N ARG A 17 10.71 17.43 -18.12
CA ARG A 17 11.48 17.63 -19.36
C ARG A 17 12.95 17.24 -19.20
N GLU A 18 13.56 17.57 -18.07
CA GLU A 18 14.92 17.14 -17.77
C GLU A 18 15.03 15.62 -17.67
N LEU A 19 14.11 14.97 -16.94
CA LEU A 19 14.08 13.51 -16.81
C LEU A 19 14.00 12.85 -18.18
N LYS A 20 13.10 13.31 -19.05
CA LYS A 20 12.99 12.80 -20.41
C LYS A 20 14.25 13.01 -21.24
N ARG A 21 14.86 14.19 -21.16
CA ARG A 21 16.13 14.49 -21.86
C ARG A 21 17.23 13.52 -21.43
N LEU A 22 17.39 13.30 -20.13
CA LEU A 22 18.37 12.35 -19.60
C LEU A 22 18.04 10.91 -20.04
N PHE A 23 16.76 10.53 -20.03
CA PHE A 23 16.34 9.21 -20.53
C PHE A 23 16.72 9.00 -22.00
N ASP A 24 16.48 9.99 -22.86
CA ASP A 24 16.83 9.88 -24.28
C ASP A 24 18.34 9.70 -24.49
N GLN A 25 19.15 10.45 -23.74
CA GLN A 25 20.61 10.43 -23.83
C GLN A 25 21.23 9.17 -23.23
N ASP A 26 20.81 8.78 -22.02
CA ASP A 26 21.51 7.80 -21.21
C ASP A 26 20.88 6.41 -21.25
N VAL A 27 19.64 6.29 -21.74
CA VAL A 27 18.90 5.03 -21.79
C VAL A 27 18.49 4.69 -23.21
N ALA A 28 17.69 5.53 -23.86
CA ALA A 28 17.11 5.22 -25.16
C ALA A 28 18.18 5.08 -26.25
N SER A 29 19.13 6.02 -26.31
CA SER A 29 20.29 5.95 -27.23
C SER A 29 21.12 4.68 -27.00
N ARG A 30 21.47 4.40 -25.74
CA ARG A 30 22.37 3.28 -25.37
C ARG A 30 21.74 1.90 -25.55
N LEU A 31 20.42 1.79 -25.37
CA LEU A 31 19.66 0.54 -25.52
C LEU A 31 18.91 0.46 -26.87
N ASN A 32 19.13 1.42 -27.77
CA ASN A 32 18.51 1.50 -29.10
C ASN A 32 16.97 1.42 -29.07
N LEU A 33 16.34 2.21 -28.20
CA LEU A 33 14.89 2.25 -27.99
C LEU A 33 14.24 3.29 -28.91
N GLU A 34 13.01 3.00 -29.35
CA GLU A 34 12.11 3.99 -29.96
C GLU A 34 11.23 4.60 -28.87
N VAL A 35 11.26 5.93 -28.70
CA VAL A 35 10.53 6.61 -27.61
C VAL A 35 9.35 7.39 -28.16
N LYS A 36 8.16 7.13 -27.62
CA LYS A 36 6.91 7.85 -27.89
C LYS A 36 6.55 8.72 -26.67
N PRO A 37 6.79 10.04 -26.72
CA PRO A 37 6.50 10.92 -25.60
C PRO A 37 5.01 11.27 -25.53
N PHE A 38 4.48 11.35 -24.31
CA PHE A 38 3.14 11.82 -23.98
C PHE A 38 3.26 12.85 -22.86
N LEU A 39 2.75 14.07 -23.08
CA LEU A 39 2.76 15.15 -22.09
C LEU A 39 1.52 15.03 -21.19
N SER A 40 1.68 15.22 -19.87
CA SER A 40 0.61 15.15 -18.87
C SER A 40 -0.68 15.87 -19.28
N LYS A 41 -0.56 17.09 -19.82
CA LYS A 41 -1.69 17.93 -20.23
C LYS A 41 -2.44 17.44 -21.48
N ASP A 42 -1.76 16.69 -22.35
CA ASP A 42 -2.27 16.25 -23.65
C ASP A 42 -2.62 14.76 -23.68
N ALA A 43 -2.06 13.99 -22.74
CA ALA A 43 -2.27 12.57 -22.62
C ALA A 43 -3.69 12.27 -22.12
N SER A 44 -4.32 11.27 -22.75
CA SER A 44 -5.62 10.76 -22.33
C SER A 44 -5.50 9.36 -21.71
N PRO A 45 -6.50 8.90 -20.95
CA PRO A 45 -6.58 7.50 -20.55
C PRO A 45 -6.53 6.53 -21.74
N SER A 46 -7.04 6.93 -22.92
CA SER A 46 -6.97 6.14 -24.15
C SER A 46 -5.52 5.93 -24.62
N ASP A 47 -4.68 6.96 -24.53
CA ASP A 47 -3.25 6.86 -24.87
C ASP A 47 -2.54 5.88 -23.93
N PHE A 48 -2.85 5.93 -22.64
CA PHE A 48 -2.33 5.00 -21.66
C PHE A 48 -2.76 3.55 -21.97
N TRP A 49 -4.04 3.32 -22.25
CA TRP A 49 -4.55 2.00 -22.66
C TRP A 49 -3.91 1.48 -23.95
N ASN A 50 -3.69 2.34 -24.93
CA ASN A 50 -3.00 1.98 -26.16
C ASN A 50 -1.54 1.62 -25.87
N ALA A 51 -0.85 2.36 -25.01
CA ALA A 51 0.51 2.06 -24.60
C ALA A 51 0.62 0.67 -23.92
N LEU A 52 -0.31 0.32 -23.02
CA LEU A 52 -0.38 -0.98 -22.32
C LEU A 52 -0.38 -2.19 -23.26
N THR A 53 -0.96 -2.03 -24.44
CA THR A 53 -1.12 -3.13 -25.40
C THR A 53 -0.10 -3.13 -26.52
N SER A 54 0.56 -1.99 -26.78
CA SER A 54 1.43 -1.78 -27.94
C SER A 54 2.90 -1.46 -27.63
N SER A 55 3.23 -1.07 -26.41
CA SER A 55 4.60 -0.66 -26.03
C SER A 55 5.31 -1.73 -25.23
N ASP A 56 6.59 -1.94 -25.54
CA ASP A 56 7.46 -2.86 -24.80
C ASP A 56 7.67 -2.37 -23.37
N PHE A 57 7.82 -1.07 -23.19
CA PHE A 57 7.90 -0.42 -21.87
C PHE A 57 7.00 0.80 -21.80
N ILE A 58 6.51 1.09 -20.60
CA ILE A 58 5.66 2.24 -20.33
C ILE A 58 6.23 2.89 -19.10
N ILE A 59 6.66 4.14 -19.24
CA ILE A 59 7.23 4.92 -18.15
C ILE A 59 6.22 5.99 -17.80
N VAL A 60 5.84 6.08 -16.53
CA VAL A 60 4.94 7.13 -16.03
C VAL A 60 5.65 7.91 -14.95
N ASP A 61 6.00 9.16 -15.26
CA ASP A 61 6.41 10.13 -14.25
C ASP A 61 5.19 10.51 -13.41
N SER A 62 5.19 10.03 -12.17
CA SER A 62 4.09 10.16 -11.22
C SER A 62 4.45 11.11 -10.07
N SER A 63 5.43 12.00 -10.27
CA SER A 63 5.80 12.98 -9.26
C SER A 63 4.62 13.89 -8.90
N ILE A 64 4.50 14.20 -7.61
CA ILE A 64 3.46 15.08 -7.07
C ILE A 64 4.03 16.49 -7.06
N GLU A 65 3.78 17.22 -8.15
CA GLU A 65 4.24 18.60 -8.36
C GLU A 65 3.03 19.48 -8.73
N GLU A 66 3.23 20.57 -9.46
CA GLU A 66 2.14 21.42 -9.97
C GLU A 66 1.16 20.63 -10.86
N GLU A 67 1.66 19.61 -11.54
CA GLU A 67 0.91 18.67 -12.38
C GLU A 67 1.24 17.22 -11.99
N ASN A 68 0.40 16.27 -12.43
CA ASN A 68 0.63 14.84 -12.24
C ASN A 68 -0.09 14.01 -13.32
N ASN A 69 0.35 12.77 -13.49
CA ASN A 69 -0.23 11.81 -14.46
C ASN A 69 -1.30 10.89 -13.84
N TYR A 70 -1.83 11.19 -12.65
CA TYR A 70 -2.79 10.32 -11.98
C TYR A 70 -4.16 10.26 -12.68
N ALA A 71 -4.51 11.29 -13.47
CA ALA A 71 -5.77 11.32 -14.19
C ALA A 71 -5.81 10.34 -15.39
N ILE A 72 -4.65 10.00 -15.94
CA ILE A 72 -4.53 9.09 -17.09
C ILE A 72 -4.26 7.64 -16.66
N ALA A 73 -3.69 7.44 -15.48
CA ALA A 73 -3.36 6.13 -14.96
C ALA A 73 -4.62 5.41 -14.46
N THR A 74 -4.65 4.09 -14.61
CA THR A 74 -5.72 3.23 -14.09
C THR A 74 -5.20 2.35 -12.95
N PRO A 75 -6.00 2.11 -11.88
CA PRO A 75 -5.52 1.39 -10.69
C PRO A 75 -5.17 -0.08 -10.95
N LEU A 76 -5.64 -0.60 -12.08
CA LEU A 76 -5.79 -2.04 -12.30
C LEU A 76 -4.61 -2.67 -13.06
N VAL A 77 -3.48 -1.98 -13.20
CA VAL A 77 -2.45 -2.41 -14.16
C VAL A 77 -1.11 -2.68 -13.50
N TYR A 78 -1.01 -3.86 -12.89
CA TYR A 78 0.26 -4.40 -12.37
C TYR A 78 1.12 -5.01 -13.49
N GLN A 79 1.47 -4.26 -14.53
CA GLN A 79 2.36 -4.80 -15.56
C GLN A 79 3.83 -4.69 -15.14
N ASP A 80 4.60 -5.76 -15.38
CA ASP A 80 6.06 -5.73 -15.16
C ASP A 80 6.76 -4.69 -16.06
N ASN A 81 6.22 -4.43 -17.24
CA ASN A 81 6.71 -3.44 -18.17
C ASN A 81 6.15 -2.02 -17.95
N LEU A 82 5.30 -1.83 -16.93
CA LEU A 82 4.87 -0.52 -16.45
C LEU A 82 5.83 -0.06 -15.35
N LEU A 83 6.67 0.90 -15.70
CA LEU A 83 7.70 1.48 -14.84
C LEU A 83 7.19 2.81 -14.28
N ILE A 84 6.74 2.78 -13.03
CA ILE A 84 6.35 3.99 -12.32
C ILE A 84 7.59 4.64 -11.72
N VAL A 85 7.80 5.92 -12.03
CA VAL A 85 8.90 6.71 -11.50
C VAL A 85 8.39 7.97 -10.83
N SER A 86 9.11 8.44 -9.83
CA SER A 86 8.73 9.65 -9.12
C SER A 86 9.92 10.26 -8.40
N ARG A 87 9.95 11.59 -8.32
CA ARG A 87 10.87 12.35 -7.47
C ARG A 87 10.35 12.49 -6.04
N THR A 88 9.03 12.37 -5.85
CA THR A 88 8.34 12.49 -4.56
C THR A 88 7.71 11.14 -4.17
N PRO A 89 7.37 10.93 -2.88
CA PRO A 89 6.57 9.78 -2.49
C PRO A 89 5.25 9.73 -3.27
N LEU A 90 4.77 8.51 -3.54
CA LEU A 90 3.51 8.26 -4.22
C LEU A 90 2.36 8.05 -3.23
N PRO A 91 1.11 8.14 -3.71
CA PRO A 91 -0.04 7.67 -2.96
C PRO A 91 0.12 6.21 -2.57
N ILE A 92 -0.33 5.86 -1.37
CA ILE A 92 -0.14 4.51 -0.79
C ILE A 92 -0.73 3.42 -1.68
N ASN A 93 -1.85 3.73 -2.34
CA ASN A 93 -2.56 2.84 -3.25
C ASN A 93 -2.13 2.99 -4.72
N TYR A 94 -1.00 3.62 -5.01
CA TYR A 94 -0.50 3.81 -6.36
C TYR A 94 0.99 3.46 -6.46
N PHE A 95 1.29 2.29 -7.03
CA PHE A 95 2.65 1.75 -7.11
C PHE A 95 2.81 0.85 -8.34
N GLY A 96 4.05 0.76 -8.83
CA GLY A 96 4.43 -0.18 -9.89
C GLY A 96 4.84 -1.55 -9.34
N VAL A 97 4.85 -2.57 -10.21
CA VAL A 97 5.36 -3.92 -9.86
C VAL A 97 6.85 -3.87 -9.54
N ARG A 98 7.62 -3.13 -10.35
CA ARG A 98 9.06 -2.96 -10.15
C ARG A 98 9.34 -1.87 -9.13
N GLN A 99 10.00 -2.25 -8.05
CA GLN A 99 10.38 -1.34 -6.97
C GLN A 99 11.65 -0.57 -7.30
N GLY A 100 11.81 0.61 -6.68
CA GLY A 100 13.00 1.44 -6.78
C GLY A 100 12.90 2.61 -7.75
N GLY A 101 11.83 2.75 -8.55
CA GLY A 101 11.60 3.94 -9.37
C GLY A 101 11.12 5.17 -8.58
N VAL A 102 10.77 4.96 -7.31
CA VAL A 102 10.05 5.90 -6.44
C VAL A 102 10.79 5.99 -5.09
N PRO A 103 10.91 7.18 -4.47
CA PRO A 103 11.50 7.30 -3.14
C PRO A 103 10.61 6.70 -2.05
N LYS A 104 11.21 6.37 -0.91
CA LYS A 104 10.45 6.08 0.31
C LYS A 104 9.78 7.34 0.86
N TYR A 105 8.88 7.16 1.83
CA TYR A 105 7.95 8.18 2.34
C TYR A 105 8.58 9.45 2.98
N PHE A 106 9.91 9.57 3.06
CA PHE A 106 10.63 10.76 3.54
C PHE A 106 11.82 11.14 2.66
N GLU A 107 11.92 10.51 1.50
CA GLU A 107 13.04 10.68 0.60
C GLU A 107 12.59 11.47 -0.62
N ILE A 108 13.55 12.14 -1.24
CA ILE A 108 13.41 12.73 -2.55
C ILE A 108 14.36 11.97 -3.46
N LYS A 109 13.91 11.66 -4.67
CA LYS A 109 14.73 10.99 -5.67
C LYS A 109 15.16 11.97 -6.75
N SER A 110 16.44 11.95 -7.10
CA SER A 110 16.94 12.76 -8.22
C SER A 110 16.61 12.11 -9.56
N ASN A 111 16.50 12.94 -10.61
CA ASN A 111 16.34 12.44 -11.98
C ASN A 111 17.47 11.46 -12.36
N GLN A 112 18.72 11.73 -11.98
CA GLN A 112 19.84 10.82 -12.26
C GLN A 112 19.64 9.43 -11.65
N SER A 113 19.19 9.36 -10.40
CA SER A 113 18.93 8.06 -9.75
C SER A 113 17.75 7.32 -10.39
N ILE A 114 16.73 8.05 -10.86
CA ILE A 114 15.63 7.47 -11.65
C ILE A 114 16.15 6.89 -12.97
N ILE A 115 17.03 7.61 -13.68
CA ILE A 115 17.61 7.18 -14.95
C ILE A 115 18.48 5.94 -14.80
N GLU A 116 19.34 5.90 -13.78
CA GLU A 116 20.15 4.72 -13.46
C GLU A 116 19.26 3.49 -13.20
N TRP A 117 18.19 3.68 -12.44
CA TRP A 117 17.22 2.62 -12.19
C TRP A 117 16.53 2.17 -13.49
N LEU A 118 16.01 3.11 -14.30
CA LEU A 118 15.35 2.81 -15.58
C LEU A 118 16.29 2.05 -16.53
N PHE A 119 17.54 2.48 -16.65
CA PHE A 119 18.55 1.80 -17.46
C PHE A 119 18.70 0.34 -17.05
N ASN A 120 18.85 0.07 -15.75
CA ASN A 120 19.02 -1.28 -15.24
C ASN A 120 17.77 -2.14 -15.47
N GLN A 121 16.56 -1.63 -15.19
CA GLN A 121 15.32 -2.38 -15.37
C GLN A 121 15.06 -2.75 -16.83
N ILE A 122 15.27 -1.81 -17.76
CA ILE A 122 15.06 -2.04 -19.18
C ILE A 122 16.13 -2.98 -19.72
N LYS A 123 17.41 -2.76 -19.38
CA LYS A 123 18.52 -3.63 -19.80
C LYS A 123 18.32 -5.08 -19.33
N GLU A 124 17.97 -5.27 -18.07
CA GLU A 124 17.69 -6.60 -17.50
C GLU A 124 16.58 -7.31 -18.30
N THR A 125 15.48 -6.59 -18.57
CA THR A 125 14.35 -7.13 -19.32
C THR A 125 14.72 -7.51 -20.74
N LEU A 126 15.43 -6.64 -21.46
CA LEU A 126 15.88 -6.89 -22.83
C LEU A 126 16.93 -8.01 -22.92
N SER A 127 17.66 -8.26 -21.83
CA SER A 127 18.66 -9.33 -21.75
C SER A 127 18.04 -10.70 -21.42
N SER A 128 16.75 -10.74 -21.07
CA SER A 128 16.05 -11.99 -20.76
C SER A 128 15.92 -12.86 -22.02
N PRO A 129 16.26 -14.16 -21.95
CA PRO A 129 16.11 -15.07 -23.09
C PRO A 129 14.65 -15.25 -23.53
N ASN A 130 13.69 -14.91 -22.66
CA ASN A 130 12.26 -15.00 -22.91
C ASN A 130 11.65 -13.67 -23.38
N TRP A 131 12.46 -12.63 -23.57
CA TRP A 131 11.96 -11.35 -24.05
C TRP A 131 11.52 -11.44 -25.50
N VAL A 132 10.32 -10.94 -25.78
CA VAL A 132 9.76 -10.83 -27.13
C VAL A 132 9.14 -9.45 -27.27
N ALA A 133 9.51 -8.75 -28.33
CA ALA A 133 8.92 -7.45 -28.64
C ALA A 133 7.40 -7.56 -28.77
N LYS A 134 6.67 -6.70 -28.06
CA LYS A 134 5.21 -6.65 -28.13
C LYS A 134 4.79 -6.20 -29.53
N GLN A 135 3.89 -6.98 -30.14
CA GLN A 135 3.25 -6.59 -31.38
C GLN A 135 2.01 -5.73 -31.06
N PRO A 136 1.81 -4.59 -31.75
CA PRO A 136 0.61 -3.78 -31.59
C PRO A 136 -0.63 -4.62 -31.86
N THR A 137 -1.57 -4.61 -30.92
CA THR A 137 -2.87 -5.28 -31.10
C THR A 137 -3.96 -4.23 -31.29
N SER A 138 -4.78 -4.37 -32.35
CA SER A 138 -5.94 -3.50 -32.60
C SER A 138 -7.26 -4.26 -32.42
N GLY A 139 -8.35 -3.52 -32.16
CA GLY A 139 -9.72 -4.03 -32.11
C GLY A 139 -10.05 -4.92 -30.90
N LEU A 140 -11.00 -5.86 -31.08
CA LEU A 140 -11.51 -6.76 -30.02
C LEU A 140 -10.42 -7.56 -29.28
N ARG A 141 -9.30 -7.87 -29.94
CA ARG A 141 -8.16 -8.57 -29.32
C ARG A 141 -7.47 -7.73 -28.24
N SER A 142 -7.58 -6.40 -28.30
CA SER A 142 -7.06 -5.51 -27.27
C SER A 142 -7.88 -5.62 -25.98
N ALA A 143 -9.22 -5.68 -26.09
CA ALA A 143 -10.11 -5.75 -24.94
C ALA A 143 -9.95 -7.06 -24.12
N THR A 144 -9.82 -8.21 -24.78
CA THR A 144 -9.58 -9.49 -24.09
C THR A 144 -8.18 -9.55 -23.47
N LYS A 145 -7.17 -8.98 -24.13
CA LYS A 145 -5.81 -8.86 -23.60
C LYS A 145 -5.77 -7.98 -22.36
N ILE A 146 -6.53 -6.88 -22.34
CA ILE A 146 -6.67 -5.97 -21.18
C ILE A 146 -7.24 -6.70 -19.96
N LEU A 147 -8.24 -7.56 -20.12
CA LEU A 147 -8.76 -8.36 -18.99
C LEU A 147 -7.73 -9.36 -18.46
N SER A 148 -6.94 -9.99 -19.34
CA SER A 148 -5.89 -10.93 -18.93
C SER A 148 -4.65 -10.29 -18.31
N ILE A 149 -4.47 -8.97 -18.47
CA ILE A 149 -3.31 -8.22 -17.98
C ILE A 149 -3.31 -8.11 -16.44
N GLY A 150 -4.48 -8.02 -15.81
CA GLY A 150 -4.61 -7.85 -14.35
C GLY A 150 -4.09 -9.06 -13.57
N ASP A 151 -4.51 -10.27 -13.97
CA ASP A 151 -4.19 -11.51 -13.26
C ASP A 151 -2.71 -11.89 -13.34
N GLY A 152 -2.10 -11.72 -14.52
CA GLY A 152 -0.66 -12.01 -14.70
C GLY A 152 0.23 -11.04 -13.92
N GLY A 153 -0.23 -9.80 -13.74
CA GLY A 153 0.52 -8.76 -13.08
C GLY A 153 0.77 -8.96 -11.58
N LEU A 154 -0.30 -9.37 -10.87
CA LEU A 154 -0.23 -9.69 -9.45
C LEU A 154 0.73 -10.86 -9.18
N GLU A 155 0.76 -11.86 -10.05
CA GLU A 155 1.69 -12.99 -9.89
C GLU A 155 3.15 -12.58 -10.10
N VAL A 156 3.43 -11.68 -11.05
CA VAL A 156 4.80 -11.13 -11.20
C VAL A 156 5.21 -10.35 -9.96
N MET A 157 4.32 -9.53 -9.40
CA MET A 157 4.57 -8.82 -8.15
C MET A 157 4.88 -9.79 -7.01
N ARG A 158 4.06 -10.83 -6.82
CA ARG A 158 4.31 -11.87 -5.82
C ARG A 158 5.62 -12.61 -6.06
N SER A 159 5.99 -12.86 -7.31
CA SER A 159 7.28 -13.46 -7.65
C SER A 159 8.44 -12.59 -7.21
N LYS A 160 8.39 -11.29 -7.47
CA LYS A 160 9.41 -10.35 -6.99
C LYS A 160 9.45 -10.27 -5.46
N PHE A 161 8.29 -10.28 -4.79
CA PHE A 161 8.27 -10.34 -3.33
C PHE A 161 8.88 -11.64 -2.76
N ARG A 162 8.68 -12.78 -3.44
CA ARG A 162 9.34 -14.05 -3.09
C ARG A 162 10.87 -13.95 -3.22
N GLU A 163 11.36 -13.24 -4.23
CA GLU A 163 12.79 -12.97 -4.43
C GLU A 163 13.36 -12.04 -3.34
N GLU A 164 12.59 -11.01 -2.94
CA GLU A 164 12.99 -10.03 -1.92
C GLU A 164 13.10 -10.62 -0.50
N GLY A 165 12.34 -11.67 -0.17
CA GLY A 165 12.41 -12.28 1.16
C GLY A 165 11.66 -13.59 1.31
N GLN A 166 12.39 -14.68 1.52
CA GLN A 166 11.84 -15.96 1.98
C GLN A 166 11.27 -15.84 3.40
N ILE A 167 11.89 -15.00 4.24
CA ILE A 167 11.50 -14.78 5.63
C ILE A 167 10.99 -13.35 5.78
N PHE A 168 9.74 -13.20 6.21
CA PHE A 168 9.22 -11.92 6.71
C PHE A 168 9.32 -11.93 8.23
N ILE A 169 10.02 -10.97 8.84
CA ILE A 169 10.02 -10.82 10.30
C ILE A 169 9.03 -9.74 10.69
N SER A 170 7.98 -10.15 11.42
CA SER A 170 7.01 -9.26 12.05
C SER A 170 7.42 -8.93 13.48
N TYR A 171 7.28 -7.66 13.85
CA TYR A 171 7.74 -7.13 15.14
C TYR A 171 7.04 -5.81 15.47
N ARG A 172 7.15 -5.37 16.74
CA ARG A 172 6.72 -4.02 17.13
C ARG A 172 7.83 -3.02 16.83
N SER A 173 7.49 -1.87 16.23
CA SER A 173 8.44 -0.86 15.75
C SER A 173 9.52 -0.45 16.77
N ARG A 174 9.19 -0.44 18.07
CA ARG A 174 10.15 -0.17 19.17
C ARG A 174 11.35 -1.14 19.23
N TYR A 175 11.23 -2.33 18.65
CA TYR A 175 12.29 -3.35 18.60
C TYR A 175 13.04 -3.37 17.26
N PHE A 176 12.85 -2.37 16.40
CA PHE A 176 13.45 -2.32 15.06
C PHE A 176 14.95 -2.59 15.06
N ASN A 177 15.72 -1.91 15.92
CA ASN A 177 17.18 -2.06 15.95
C ASN A 177 17.62 -3.51 16.24
N ALA A 178 16.95 -4.19 17.18
CA ALA A 178 17.25 -5.58 17.50
C ALA A 178 16.92 -6.52 16.33
N VAL A 179 15.75 -6.32 15.72
CA VAL A 179 15.29 -7.14 14.59
C VAL A 179 16.11 -6.90 13.33
N GLN A 180 16.52 -5.66 13.07
CA GLN A 180 17.41 -5.29 11.97
C GLN A 180 18.75 -6.03 12.09
N HIS A 181 19.34 -6.03 13.29
CA HIS A 181 20.57 -6.76 13.55
C HIS A 181 20.42 -8.26 13.29
N ILE A 182 19.31 -8.87 13.74
CA ILE A 182 19.01 -10.28 13.47
C ILE A 182 18.87 -10.54 11.96
N ALA A 183 18.12 -9.69 11.25
CA ALA A 183 17.94 -9.83 9.81
C ALA A 183 19.26 -9.75 9.04
N GLU A 184 20.17 -8.84 9.41
CA GLU A 184 21.52 -8.78 8.83
C GLU A 184 22.31 -10.06 9.06
N GLN A 185 22.24 -10.62 10.26
CA GLN A 185 22.92 -11.88 10.55
C GLN A 185 22.33 -13.07 9.77
N VAL A 186 21.01 -13.11 9.58
CA VAL A 186 20.34 -14.12 8.75
C VAL A 186 20.72 -13.97 7.27
N ARG A 187 20.78 -12.73 6.76
CA ARG A 187 21.23 -12.45 5.38
C ARG A 187 22.67 -12.91 5.14
N LYS A 188 23.56 -12.78 6.14
CA LYS A 188 24.93 -13.34 6.07
C LYS A 188 24.98 -14.86 5.95
N GLN A 189 23.90 -15.57 6.26
CA GLN A 189 23.76 -17.02 6.04
C GLN A 189 23.18 -17.37 4.66
N GLY A 190 23.05 -16.39 3.76
CA GLY A 190 22.53 -16.60 2.39
C GLY A 190 21.01 -16.67 2.28
N LYS A 191 20.26 -16.38 3.34
CA LYS A 191 18.79 -16.31 3.31
C LYS A 191 18.32 -14.89 2.97
N THR A 192 17.21 -14.74 2.25
CA THR A 192 16.59 -13.43 2.00
C THR A 192 15.58 -13.11 3.10
N VAL A 193 15.68 -11.90 3.65
CA VAL A 193 14.85 -11.44 4.77
C VAL A 193 14.22 -10.11 4.41
N PHE A 194 12.91 -10.04 4.58
CA PHE A 194 12.12 -8.82 4.45
C PHE A 194 11.75 -8.28 5.83
N LEU A 195 11.91 -6.96 6.00
CA LEU A 195 11.50 -6.19 7.16
C LEU A 195 10.76 -4.94 6.66
N LEU A 196 9.71 -4.53 7.35
CA LEU A 196 9.09 -3.21 7.17
C LEU A 196 9.66 -2.26 8.22
N PRO A 197 10.52 -1.28 7.87
CA PRO A 197 11.03 -0.28 8.79
C PRO A 197 9.90 0.60 9.38
N PRO A 198 10.08 1.14 10.60
CA PRO A 198 9.16 2.11 11.16
C PRO A 198 8.96 3.31 10.23
N GLY A 199 7.70 3.71 10.00
CA GLY A 199 7.38 4.86 9.14
C GLY A 199 7.34 4.58 7.64
N GLU A 200 7.86 3.44 7.17
CA GLU A 200 7.86 3.12 5.73
C GLU A 200 6.42 3.04 5.18
N LEU A 201 5.53 2.38 5.92
CA LEU A 201 4.10 2.33 5.61
C LEU A 201 3.26 3.18 6.56
N VAL A 202 3.58 3.18 7.86
CA VAL A 202 2.80 3.84 8.91
C VAL A 202 3.61 3.98 10.20
N TYR A 203 3.34 5.01 11.00
CA TYR A 203 3.82 5.10 12.39
C TYR A 203 2.80 4.57 13.41
N GLU A 204 3.27 4.06 14.56
CA GLU A 204 2.38 3.54 15.61
C GLU A 204 1.45 4.64 16.19
N ASN A 205 1.89 5.90 16.15
CA ASN A 205 1.17 7.06 16.68
C ASN A 205 0.52 7.91 15.57
N GLU A 206 0.29 7.33 14.40
CA GLU A 206 -0.34 8.02 13.28
C GLU A 206 -1.87 8.04 13.43
N LEU A 207 -2.52 9.18 13.15
CA LEU A 207 -3.98 9.26 13.02
C LEU A 207 -4.40 8.68 11.67
N LEU A 208 -5.03 7.52 11.73
CA LEU A 208 -5.52 6.82 10.54
C LEU A 208 -7.00 6.54 10.63
N THR A 209 -7.67 6.54 9.49
CA THR A 209 -9.06 6.07 9.38
C THR A 209 -9.13 4.55 9.38
N LYS A 210 -10.32 3.98 9.56
CA LYS A 210 -10.52 2.53 9.44
C LYS A 210 -10.13 2.05 8.05
N MET A 211 -10.53 2.78 7.00
CA MET A 211 -10.16 2.46 5.62
C MET A 211 -8.64 2.36 5.45
N GLN A 212 -7.88 3.32 5.99
CA GLN A 212 -6.42 3.30 5.90
C GLN A 212 -5.79 2.11 6.62
N HIS A 213 -6.31 1.71 7.79
CA HIS A 213 -5.85 0.49 8.47
C HIS A 213 -6.01 -0.74 7.58
N TRP A 214 -7.17 -0.89 6.94
CA TRP A 214 -7.43 -2.02 6.05
C TRP A 214 -6.64 -1.95 4.74
N LEU A 215 -6.47 -0.77 4.14
CA LEU A 215 -5.59 -0.54 2.98
C LEU A 215 -4.14 -0.95 3.29
N LEU A 216 -3.61 -0.54 4.43
CA LEU A 216 -2.26 -0.92 4.82
C LEU A 216 -2.17 -2.42 5.12
N SER A 217 -3.23 -3.03 5.66
CA SER A 217 -3.31 -4.48 5.87
C SER A 217 -3.28 -5.27 4.56
N THR A 218 -3.94 -4.81 3.49
CA THR A 218 -3.93 -5.49 2.18
C THR A 218 -2.55 -5.40 1.52
N LEU A 219 -1.84 -4.28 1.67
CA LEU A 219 -0.45 -4.14 1.23
C LEU A 219 0.49 -5.12 1.97
N ILE A 220 0.31 -5.28 3.28
CA ILE A 220 1.09 -6.22 4.09
C ILE A 220 0.72 -7.68 3.73
N ASP A 221 -0.55 -7.98 3.46
CA ASP A 221 -1.00 -9.32 3.06
C ASP A 221 -0.28 -9.83 1.81
N GLU A 222 -0.06 -8.99 0.80
CA GLU A 222 0.70 -9.41 -0.39
C GLU A 222 2.16 -9.77 -0.08
N ARG A 223 2.76 -9.13 0.94
CA ARG A 223 4.09 -9.51 1.46
C ARG A 223 4.03 -10.82 2.24
N VAL A 224 3.01 -11.01 3.09
CA VAL A 224 2.81 -12.23 3.86
C VAL A 224 2.61 -13.44 2.95
N LYS A 225 1.77 -13.32 1.91
CA LYS A 225 1.51 -14.37 0.92
C LYS A 225 2.75 -14.76 0.12
N ALA A 226 3.67 -13.83 -0.09
CA ALA A 226 4.92 -14.09 -0.80
C ALA A 226 6.00 -14.72 0.10
N ALA A 227 5.90 -14.60 1.41
CA ALA A 227 6.88 -15.19 2.32
C ALA A 227 6.73 -16.72 2.39
N GLN A 228 7.85 -17.43 2.58
CA GLN A 228 7.85 -18.85 2.94
C GLN A 228 7.65 -19.03 4.45
N GLU A 229 8.23 -18.13 5.23
CA GLU A 229 8.13 -18.11 6.68
C GLU A 229 7.77 -16.71 7.18
N LEU A 230 6.89 -16.66 8.19
CA LEU A 230 6.64 -15.47 8.99
C LEU A 230 7.26 -15.68 10.37
N TRP A 231 8.31 -14.93 10.68
CA TRP A 231 8.95 -14.94 11.99
C TRP A 231 8.38 -13.83 12.86
N ILE A 232 7.78 -14.21 13.98
CA ILE A 232 7.24 -13.26 14.96
C ILE A 232 8.30 -13.02 16.01
N TYR A 233 8.75 -11.78 16.14
CA TYR A 233 9.59 -11.35 17.26
C TYR A 233 8.73 -11.35 18.53
N ASN A 234 8.81 -12.44 19.30
CA ASN A 234 7.81 -12.83 20.28
C ASN A 234 7.97 -12.06 21.61
N THR A 235 7.49 -10.82 21.63
CA THR A 235 7.48 -9.96 22.82
C THR A 235 6.14 -10.03 23.54
N GLU A 236 6.15 -9.78 24.85
CA GLU A 236 4.94 -9.82 25.68
C GLU A 236 3.88 -8.81 25.22
N ASP A 237 4.30 -7.70 24.62
CA ASP A 237 3.43 -6.65 24.07
C ASP A 237 3.11 -6.82 22.57
N TYR A 238 3.48 -7.94 21.93
CA TYR A 238 3.29 -8.11 20.49
C TYR A 238 1.83 -7.87 20.09
N LEU A 239 0.89 -8.62 20.67
CA LEU A 239 -0.55 -8.50 20.38
C LEU A 239 -1.22 -7.21 20.86
N ASN A 240 -0.50 -6.27 21.47
CA ASN A 240 -1.03 -4.92 21.78
C ASN A 240 -1.11 -3.99 20.56
N SER A 241 -0.73 -4.44 19.37
CA SER A 241 -0.83 -3.64 18.14
C SER A 241 -1.93 -4.18 17.24
N TRP A 242 -2.76 -3.30 16.71
CA TRP A 242 -3.67 -3.69 15.64
C TRP A 242 -2.90 -4.28 14.45
N TRP A 243 -1.74 -3.71 14.09
CA TRP A 243 -0.91 -4.16 12.97
C TRP A 243 -0.44 -5.60 13.08
N THR A 244 0.07 -6.00 14.25
CA THR A 244 0.54 -7.37 14.48
C THR A 244 -0.63 -8.35 14.58
N GLN A 245 -1.78 -7.90 15.08
CA GLN A 245 -3.01 -8.70 15.03
C GLN A 245 -3.46 -8.90 13.57
N ALA A 246 -3.37 -7.85 12.74
CA ALA A 246 -3.76 -7.89 11.33
C ALA A 246 -2.96 -8.91 10.53
N GLU A 247 -1.66 -9.01 10.75
CA GLU A 247 -0.81 -10.04 10.12
C GLU A 247 -1.28 -11.47 10.48
N LEU A 248 -1.61 -11.73 11.74
CA LEU A 248 -2.09 -13.05 12.18
C LEU A 248 -3.51 -13.36 11.66
N VAL A 249 -4.40 -12.37 11.69
CA VAL A 249 -5.76 -12.50 11.15
C VAL A 249 -5.73 -12.72 9.65
N THR A 250 -4.80 -12.08 8.94
CA THR A 250 -4.55 -12.27 7.50
C THR A 250 -4.14 -13.71 7.19
N ILE A 251 -3.25 -14.28 7.99
CA ILE A 251 -2.88 -15.70 7.84
C ILE A 251 -4.09 -16.59 8.07
N ALA A 252 -4.87 -16.35 9.15
CA ALA A 252 -6.08 -17.13 9.44
C ALA A 252 -7.12 -17.05 8.31
N TYR A 253 -7.28 -15.87 7.71
CA TYR A 253 -8.14 -15.65 6.55
C TYR A 253 -7.68 -16.43 5.32
N ASN A 254 -6.39 -16.39 5.00
CA ASN A 254 -5.82 -17.15 3.89
C ASN A 254 -5.91 -18.67 4.13
N PHE A 255 -5.71 -19.11 5.38
CA PHE A 255 -5.90 -20.51 5.78
C PHE A 255 -7.34 -20.97 5.57
N TYR A 256 -8.34 -20.15 5.96
CA TYR A 256 -9.75 -20.43 5.72
C TYR A 256 -10.07 -20.59 4.21
N GLN A 257 -9.40 -19.81 3.36
CA GLN A 257 -9.54 -19.92 1.90
C GLN A 257 -8.78 -21.09 1.27
N ARG A 258 -8.05 -21.89 2.06
CA ARG A 258 -7.15 -22.94 1.58
C ARG A 258 -6.09 -22.40 0.61
N LYS A 259 -5.70 -21.13 0.78
CA LYS A 259 -4.59 -20.53 0.05
C LYS A 259 -3.28 -20.92 0.71
N PRO A 260 -2.16 -20.94 -0.03
CA PRO A 260 -0.83 -21.07 0.56
C PRO A 260 -0.62 -19.99 1.63
N VAL A 261 -0.10 -20.39 2.78
CA VAL A 261 0.27 -19.48 3.88
C VAL A 261 1.71 -19.76 4.31
N PRO A 262 2.46 -18.74 4.75
CA PRO A 262 3.80 -18.94 5.28
C PRO A 262 3.77 -19.82 6.54
N LYS A 263 4.88 -20.53 6.79
CA LYS A 263 5.09 -21.20 8.07
C LYS A 263 5.32 -20.15 9.15
N VAL A 264 4.47 -20.14 10.18
CA VAL A 264 4.58 -19.20 11.29
C VAL A 264 5.58 -19.72 12.33
N ARG A 265 6.57 -18.91 12.66
CA ARG A 265 7.60 -19.23 13.65
C ARG A 265 7.75 -18.12 14.69
N LEU A 266 8.22 -18.48 15.89
CA LEU A 266 8.50 -17.58 17.00
C LEU A 266 10.00 -17.39 17.18
N LEU A 267 10.44 -16.13 17.09
CA LEU A 267 11.79 -15.70 17.40
C LEU A 267 11.81 -15.17 18.84
N ASN A 268 12.55 -15.84 19.73
CA ASN A 268 12.56 -15.50 21.15
C ASN A 268 13.50 -14.32 21.44
N PRO A 269 13.01 -13.17 21.94
CA PRO A 269 13.83 -11.99 22.21
C PRO A 269 14.79 -12.16 23.39
N LYS A 270 14.52 -13.08 24.32
CA LYS A 270 15.31 -13.29 25.55
C LYS A 270 16.51 -14.22 25.34
N LYS A 271 16.58 -14.93 24.22
CA LYS A 271 17.72 -15.77 23.86
C LYS A 271 18.69 -14.98 22.99
N THR A 272 19.98 -15.08 23.27
CA THR A 272 21.00 -14.56 22.36
C THR A 272 20.83 -15.23 21.00
N PHE A 273 20.50 -14.44 19.98
CA PHE A 273 20.32 -14.96 18.63
C PHE A 273 21.66 -15.52 18.13
N ASN A 274 21.66 -16.80 17.75
CA ASN A 274 22.84 -17.46 17.21
C ASN A 274 22.63 -17.76 15.72
N PRO A 275 23.28 -17.02 14.80
CA PRO A 275 23.08 -17.21 13.36
C PRO A 275 23.58 -18.55 12.83
N ARG A 276 24.47 -19.24 13.56
CA ARG A 276 24.91 -20.59 13.20
C ARG A 276 23.91 -21.67 13.62
N LYS A 277 22.95 -21.30 14.46
CA LYS A 277 21.96 -22.18 15.08
C LYS A 277 20.58 -21.53 15.09
N ILE A 278 20.14 -21.10 13.91
CA ILE A 278 18.86 -20.41 13.73
C ILE A 278 17.70 -21.23 14.32
N ASP A 279 17.71 -22.55 14.12
CA ASP A 279 16.64 -23.45 14.60
C ASP A 279 16.57 -23.56 16.13
N GLU A 280 17.63 -23.18 16.88
CA GLU A 280 17.56 -23.08 18.35
C GLU A 280 16.94 -21.75 18.82
N SER A 281 17.00 -20.72 17.96
CA SER A 281 16.52 -19.35 18.22
C SER A 281 15.11 -19.10 17.70
N VAL A 282 14.68 -19.90 16.72
CA VAL A 282 13.40 -19.78 16.02
C VAL A 282 12.66 -21.11 16.06
N VAL A 283 11.50 -21.14 16.71
CA VAL A 283 10.69 -22.35 16.91
C VAL A 283 9.35 -22.25 16.19
N ASP A 284 8.71 -23.37 15.90
CA ASP A 284 7.37 -23.35 15.29
C ASP A 284 6.35 -22.71 16.24
N ALA A 285 5.50 -21.85 15.69
CA ALA A 285 4.42 -21.25 16.46
C ALA A 285 3.35 -22.28 16.80
N PRO A 286 2.77 -22.25 18.02
CA PRO A 286 1.65 -23.12 18.34
C PRO A 286 0.43 -22.74 17.49
N ASN A 287 -0.37 -23.73 17.08
CA ASN A 287 -1.58 -23.50 16.29
C ASN A 287 -2.56 -22.53 16.98
N SER A 288 -2.55 -22.46 18.31
CA SER A 288 -3.37 -21.54 19.11
C SER A 288 -3.00 -20.06 18.97
N LEU A 289 -1.87 -19.74 18.34
CA LEU A 289 -1.48 -18.36 18.05
C LEU A 289 -2.36 -17.73 16.97
N LEU A 290 -2.78 -18.53 15.98
CA LEU A 290 -3.64 -18.07 14.91
C LEU A 290 -5.09 -18.04 15.37
N PRO A 291 -5.83 -16.93 15.11
CA PRO A 291 -7.22 -16.85 15.48
C PRO A 291 -8.08 -17.76 14.58
N VAL A 292 -9.17 -18.32 15.11
CA VAL A 292 -10.09 -19.18 14.36
C VAL A 292 -11.25 -18.35 13.83
N MET A 293 -11.42 -18.32 12.52
CA MET A 293 -12.42 -17.50 11.84
C MET A 293 -13.66 -18.31 11.46
N ASN A 294 -14.84 -17.76 11.72
CA ASN A 294 -16.11 -18.31 11.23
C ASN A 294 -16.52 -17.71 9.87
N LYS A 295 -17.52 -18.32 9.22
CA LYS A 295 -17.98 -17.89 7.88
C LYS A 295 -18.46 -16.43 7.82
N PRO A 296 -19.26 -15.90 8.77
CA PRO A 296 -19.60 -14.48 8.82
C PRO A 296 -18.38 -13.55 8.88
N GLN A 297 -17.42 -13.84 9.75
CA GLN A 297 -16.18 -13.06 9.91
C GLN A 297 -15.36 -13.07 8.63
N TRP A 298 -15.18 -14.24 8.02
CA TRP A 298 -14.50 -14.39 6.73
C TRP A 298 -15.14 -13.54 5.64
N ARG A 299 -16.47 -13.58 5.50
CA ARG A 299 -17.19 -12.74 4.53
C ARG A 299 -17.01 -11.25 4.79
N LYS A 300 -16.96 -10.82 6.06
CA LYS A 300 -16.73 -9.40 6.40
C LYS A 300 -15.32 -8.99 6.01
N MET A 301 -14.32 -9.82 6.30
CA MET A 301 -12.93 -9.58 5.89
C MET A 301 -12.77 -9.53 4.36
N GLU A 302 -13.41 -10.44 3.62
CA GLU A 302 -13.43 -10.42 2.16
C GLU A 302 -13.99 -9.10 1.61
N ARG A 303 -15.08 -8.58 2.20
CA ARG A 303 -15.62 -7.27 1.83
C ARG A 303 -14.66 -6.13 2.16
N LEU A 304 -14.03 -6.15 3.35
CA LEU A 304 -13.05 -5.14 3.74
C LEU A 304 -11.87 -5.11 2.76
N TYR A 305 -11.33 -6.27 2.41
CA TYR A 305 -10.22 -6.38 1.46
C TYR A 305 -10.64 -5.90 0.07
N ALA A 306 -11.77 -6.36 -0.45
CA ALA A 306 -12.26 -5.94 -1.77
C ALA A 306 -12.41 -4.41 -1.89
N GLN A 307 -12.75 -3.72 -0.78
CA GLN A 307 -12.96 -2.27 -0.78
C GLN A 307 -11.74 -1.44 -0.39
N THR A 308 -10.66 -2.06 0.06
CA THR A 308 -9.45 -1.34 0.53
C THR A 308 -8.16 -1.83 -0.10
N ASP A 309 -8.19 -2.91 -0.86
CA ASP A 309 -7.06 -3.35 -1.67
C ASP A 309 -6.83 -2.35 -2.82
N PRO A 310 -5.63 -1.78 -2.98
CA PRO A 310 -5.28 -0.89 -4.10
C PRO A 310 -5.67 -1.42 -5.48
N SER A 311 -5.65 -2.75 -5.64
CA SER A 311 -5.95 -3.44 -6.90
C SER A 311 -7.44 -3.53 -7.21
N THR A 312 -8.32 -3.39 -6.23
CA THR A 312 -9.77 -3.59 -6.42
C THR A 312 -10.62 -2.47 -5.84
N MET A 313 -10.02 -1.57 -5.06
CA MET A 313 -10.75 -0.47 -4.45
C MET A 313 -11.33 0.44 -5.53
N SER A 314 -12.58 0.83 -5.32
CA SER A 314 -13.29 1.81 -6.13
C SER A 314 -13.74 2.95 -5.22
N PRO A 315 -12.82 3.83 -4.77
CA PRO A 315 -13.17 4.94 -3.89
C PRO A 315 -14.20 5.89 -4.52
N GLU A 316 -14.29 5.96 -5.86
CA GLU A 316 -15.38 6.64 -6.57
C GLU A 316 -16.77 6.12 -6.20
N ALA A 317 -16.88 4.83 -5.91
CA ALA A 317 -18.14 4.19 -5.60
C ALA A 317 -18.73 4.73 -4.29
N LEU A 318 -17.91 5.25 -3.36
CA LEU A 318 -18.41 5.94 -2.16
C LEU A 318 -19.34 7.10 -2.53
N PHE A 319 -18.93 7.94 -3.48
CA PHE A 319 -19.72 9.09 -3.93
C PHE A 319 -20.96 8.64 -4.70
N THR A 320 -20.82 7.59 -5.53
CA THR A 320 -21.95 6.98 -6.24
C THR A 320 -22.97 6.39 -5.26
N PHE A 321 -22.52 5.73 -4.19
CA PHE A 321 -23.40 5.13 -3.19
C PHE A 321 -24.05 6.18 -2.30
N ASP A 322 -23.38 7.28 -1.96
CA ASP A 322 -24.03 8.39 -1.27
C ASP A 322 -25.15 9.03 -2.12
N ALA A 323 -24.97 9.09 -3.44
CA ALA A 323 -26.06 9.48 -4.35
C ALA A 323 -27.14 8.39 -4.46
N ALA A 324 -26.75 7.11 -4.55
CA ALA A 324 -27.68 5.98 -4.64
C ALA A 324 -28.50 5.76 -3.35
N LYS A 325 -27.96 6.13 -2.17
CA LYS A 325 -28.69 6.21 -0.89
C LYS A 325 -29.84 7.24 -0.94
N ARG A 326 -29.92 8.08 -1.97
CA ARG A 326 -31.04 9.01 -2.20
C ARG A 326 -32.00 8.53 -3.29
N SER A 327 -31.82 7.29 -3.78
CA SER A 327 -32.54 6.76 -4.95
C SER A 327 -33.46 5.59 -4.61
N PHE A 328 -34.32 5.23 -5.58
CA PHE A 328 -35.26 4.11 -5.48
C PHE A 328 -34.59 2.74 -5.22
N PHE A 329 -33.31 2.57 -5.56
CA PHE A 329 -32.57 1.30 -5.41
C PHE A 329 -32.46 0.81 -3.94
N GLN A 330 -32.65 1.69 -2.95
CA GLN A 330 -32.73 1.29 -1.54
C GLN A 330 -33.91 0.37 -1.21
N LYS A 331 -34.95 0.32 -2.05
CA LYS A 331 -36.11 -0.56 -1.83
C LYS A 331 -35.80 -2.03 -2.13
N ILE A 332 -34.67 -2.32 -2.78
CA ILE A 332 -34.24 -3.68 -3.10
C ILE A 332 -33.40 -4.22 -1.92
N PRO A 333 -33.85 -5.26 -1.18
CA PRO A 333 -33.25 -5.65 0.10
C PRO A 333 -31.75 -5.98 0.05
N PHE A 334 -31.29 -6.68 -1.00
CA PHE A 334 -29.88 -7.05 -1.12
C PHE A 334 -28.99 -5.84 -1.42
N ILE A 335 -29.48 -4.90 -2.25
CA ILE A 335 -28.78 -3.64 -2.55
C ILE A 335 -28.74 -2.78 -1.30
N ASN A 336 -29.87 -2.67 -0.58
CA ASN A 336 -29.94 -1.93 0.67
C ASN A 336 -28.94 -2.44 1.71
N ARG A 337 -28.85 -3.77 1.88
CA ARG A 337 -27.87 -4.38 2.77
C ARG A 337 -26.43 -4.06 2.36
N TYR A 338 -26.15 -4.07 1.06
CA TYR A 338 -24.81 -3.78 0.53
C TYR A 338 -24.43 -2.32 0.71
N ILE A 339 -25.30 -1.38 0.31
CA ILE A 339 -25.06 0.07 0.36
C ILE A 339 -24.96 0.59 1.81
N ASN A 340 -25.59 -0.11 2.77
CA ASN A 340 -25.50 0.22 4.18
C ASN A 340 -24.40 -0.57 4.93
N ASP A 341 -23.52 -1.31 4.24
CA ASP A 341 -22.33 -1.87 4.90
C ASP A 341 -21.41 -0.72 5.35
N GLU A 342 -20.79 -0.87 6.51
CA GLU A 342 -19.87 0.11 7.12
C GLU A 342 -18.76 0.54 6.17
N VAL A 343 -18.31 -0.32 5.26
CA VAL A 343 -17.26 0.01 4.27
C VAL A 343 -17.66 1.14 3.32
N TRP A 344 -18.94 1.50 3.26
CA TRP A 344 -19.50 2.62 2.49
C TRP A 344 -19.94 3.80 3.37
N SER A 345 -19.56 3.80 4.66
CA SER A 345 -19.88 4.87 5.58
C SER A 345 -18.81 5.96 5.57
N ARG A 346 -19.19 7.21 5.83
CA ARG A 346 -18.23 8.32 5.90
C ARG A 346 -17.25 8.11 7.05
N GLU A 347 -17.71 7.53 8.15
CA GLU A 347 -16.88 7.21 9.32
C GLU A 347 -15.76 6.25 8.94
N PHE A 348 -16.06 5.20 8.17
CA PHE A 348 -15.03 4.25 7.73
C PHE A 348 -13.92 4.93 6.92
N TRP A 349 -14.31 5.80 5.98
CA TRP A 349 -13.37 6.46 5.06
C TRP A 349 -12.65 7.66 5.68
N PHE A 350 -13.32 8.41 6.56
CA PHE A 350 -12.93 9.77 6.92
C PHE A 350 -12.79 10.03 8.42
N GLN A 351 -13.22 9.12 9.31
CA GLN A 351 -13.03 9.30 10.75
C GLN A 351 -11.64 8.78 11.18
N PRO A 352 -10.67 9.66 11.52
CA PRO A 352 -9.43 9.23 12.11
C PRO A 352 -9.65 8.63 13.50
N LEU A 353 -8.80 7.66 13.79
CA LEU A 353 -8.71 6.97 15.05
C LEU A 353 -7.49 7.50 15.80
N LEU A 354 -7.69 7.93 17.05
CA LEU A 354 -6.64 8.33 17.98
C LEU A 354 -6.00 7.09 18.62
N PRO A 355 -4.69 6.84 18.42
CA PRO A 355 -3.94 5.86 19.20
C PRO A 355 -3.59 6.43 20.58
N CYS A 356 -4.52 6.25 21.52
CA CYS A 356 -4.40 6.69 22.90
C CYS A 356 -3.54 5.73 23.73
N VAL A 357 -2.33 6.17 24.07
CA VAL A 357 -1.39 5.41 24.93
C VAL A 357 -1.89 5.22 26.36
N THR A 358 -2.75 6.12 26.87
CA THR A 358 -3.35 6.00 28.21
C THR A 358 -4.41 4.90 28.26
N CYS A 359 -5.24 4.80 27.22
CA CYS A 359 -6.30 3.79 27.13
C CYS A 359 -5.80 2.43 26.63
N LYS A 360 -4.59 2.39 26.06
CA LYS A 360 -3.96 1.16 25.61
C LYS A 360 -3.75 0.24 26.81
N SER A 361 -4.21 -1.01 26.69
CA SER A 361 -4.00 -2.01 27.74
C SER A 361 -2.50 -2.20 28.00
N LYS A 362 -2.11 -2.25 29.28
CA LYS A 362 -0.74 -2.60 29.68
C LYS A 362 -0.46 -4.06 29.33
N ASP A 363 -1.46 -4.92 29.54
CA ASP A 363 -1.36 -6.35 29.26
C ASP A 363 -1.81 -6.64 27.84
N ALA A 364 -0.99 -7.40 27.11
CA ALA A 364 -1.38 -7.88 25.80
C ALA A 364 -2.54 -8.88 25.91
N PRO A 365 -3.51 -8.83 24.98
CA PRO A 365 -4.53 -9.85 24.93
C PRO A 365 -3.86 -11.21 24.67
N LYS A 366 -4.33 -12.24 25.35
CA LYS A 366 -3.85 -13.63 25.13
C LYS A 366 -4.31 -14.19 23.78
N HIS A 367 -5.44 -13.69 23.27
CA HIS A 367 -6.06 -14.10 22.03
C HIS A 367 -6.65 -12.89 21.30
N ILE A 368 -6.73 -12.97 19.97
CA ILE A 368 -7.34 -11.93 19.14
C ILE A 368 -8.86 -12.11 19.13
N ASP A 369 -9.59 -11.09 19.57
CA ASP A 369 -11.04 -10.99 19.38
C ASP A 369 -11.31 -10.52 17.95
N ILE A 370 -11.67 -11.48 17.07
CA ILE A 370 -11.86 -11.21 15.64
C ILE A 370 -12.98 -10.18 15.41
N ASP A 371 -14.07 -10.23 16.17
CA ASP A 371 -15.21 -9.35 15.91
C ASP A 371 -14.88 -7.89 16.25
N LYS A 372 -14.09 -7.67 17.30
CA LYS A 372 -13.52 -6.35 17.62
C LYS A 372 -12.46 -5.92 16.61
N PHE A 373 -11.56 -6.82 16.25
CA PHE A 373 -10.52 -6.57 15.25
C PHE A 373 -11.12 -6.11 13.91
N LEU A 374 -12.16 -6.80 13.42
CA LEU A 374 -12.84 -6.50 12.15
C LEU A 374 -13.46 -5.09 12.11
N LYS A 375 -13.77 -4.52 13.28
CA LYS A 375 -14.31 -3.16 13.43
C LYS A 375 -13.22 -2.10 13.70
N VAL A 376 -11.96 -2.51 13.78
CA VAL A 376 -10.83 -1.69 14.25
C VAL A 376 -11.10 -1.16 15.68
N ASP A 377 -11.84 -1.93 16.48
CA ASP A 377 -12.24 -1.60 17.85
C ASP A 377 -11.30 -2.31 18.85
N VAL A 378 -10.03 -1.91 18.84
CA VAL A 378 -9.03 -2.45 19.75
C VAL A 378 -8.71 -1.46 20.88
N PRO A 379 -8.38 -1.94 22.09
CA PRO A 379 -8.05 -1.06 23.21
C PRO A 379 -6.98 -0.03 22.86
N GLY A 380 -7.31 1.24 23.09
CA GLY A 380 -6.44 2.38 22.79
C GLY A 380 -6.59 2.97 21.39
N LEU A 381 -7.47 2.47 20.51
CA LEU A 381 -7.88 3.18 19.29
C LEU A 381 -9.28 3.76 19.48
N HIS A 382 -9.42 5.08 19.30
CA HIS A 382 -10.70 5.77 19.51
C HIS A 382 -11.04 6.70 18.36
N GLY A 383 -12.23 6.56 17.78
CA GLY A 383 -12.72 7.50 16.78
C GLY A 383 -12.87 8.90 17.34
N LEU A 384 -12.34 9.88 16.62
CA LEU A 384 -12.59 11.31 16.91
C LEU A 384 -13.96 11.70 16.32
N SER A 385 -14.73 12.56 16.99
CA SER A 385 -16.09 12.94 16.54
C SER A 385 -16.09 13.84 15.30
N GLU A 386 -17.14 13.76 14.47
CA GLU A 386 -17.28 14.53 13.22
C GLU A 386 -17.18 16.05 13.40
N GLU A 387 -17.60 16.58 14.55
CA GLU A 387 -17.49 18.01 14.90
C GLU A 387 -16.04 18.53 14.88
N ASN A 388 -15.06 17.62 15.02
CA ASN A 388 -13.65 17.95 14.95
C ASN A 388 -13.05 17.79 13.54
N LEU A 389 -13.77 17.29 12.52
CA LEU A 389 -13.14 16.51 11.45
C LEU A 389 -13.47 16.84 9.98
N VAL A 390 -14.10 17.96 9.68
CA VAL A 390 -14.10 18.40 8.27
C VAL A 390 -12.64 18.69 7.89
N GLU A 391 -12.06 18.01 6.90
CA GLU A 391 -10.60 18.00 6.63
C GLU A 391 -9.95 19.39 6.52
N ASP A 392 -10.67 20.33 5.92
CA ASP A 392 -10.24 21.74 5.84
C ASP A 392 -10.35 22.45 7.20
N THR A 393 -11.31 22.05 8.02
CA THR A 393 -11.61 22.61 9.33
C THR A 393 -10.74 22.02 10.44
N LEU A 394 -10.40 20.72 10.42
CA LEU A 394 -9.45 20.10 11.35
C LEU A 394 -8.09 20.80 11.19
N SER A 395 -7.60 20.95 9.96
CA SER A 395 -6.32 21.62 9.70
C SER A 395 -6.32 23.07 10.19
N GLN A 396 -7.39 23.85 9.92
CA GLN A 396 -7.46 25.25 10.36
C GLN A 396 -7.75 25.43 11.86
N GLN A 397 -8.67 24.66 12.45
CA GLN A 397 -9.00 24.72 13.88
C GLN A 397 -7.87 24.19 14.74
N LEU A 398 -7.18 23.12 14.33
CA LEU A 398 -6.00 22.63 15.04
C LEU A 398 -4.88 23.66 15.01
N LEU A 399 -4.63 24.31 13.88
CA LEU A 399 -3.65 25.40 13.81
C LEU A 399 -4.02 26.54 14.78
N GLN A 400 -5.32 26.84 14.95
CA GLN A 400 -5.79 27.85 15.90
C GLN A 400 -5.72 27.40 17.37
N GLN A 401 -5.89 26.12 17.68
CA GLN A 401 -5.86 25.55 19.03
C GLN A 401 -4.46 25.05 19.47
N GLY A 402 -3.41 25.42 18.74
CA GLY A 402 -2.04 24.96 19.03
C GLY A 402 -1.84 23.46 18.83
N GLY A 403 -2.67 22.83 17.98
CA GLY A 403 -2.60 21.44 17.56
C GLY A 403 -2.98 20.45 18.64
N LYS A 404 -3.84 20.79 19.61
CA LYS A 404 -4.19 19.86 20.70
C LYS A 404 -5.54 19.19 20.49
N ILE A 405 -5.63 17.90 20.80
CA ILE A 405 -6.88 17.13 20.85
C ILE A 405 -6.99 16.37 22.17
N SER A 406 -8.21 16.03 22.58
CA SER A 406 -8.46 15.24 23.80
C SER A 406 -8.94 13.84 23.43
N CYS A 407 -8.47 12.82 24.14
CA CYS A 407 -8.99 11.47 23.98
C CYS A 407 -10.44 11.41 24.47
N PRO A 408 -11.39 10.93 23.64
CA PRO A 408 -12.81 10.90 24.01
C PRO A 408 -13.13 9.96 25.18
N MET A 409 -12.22 9.04 25.52
CA MET A 409 -12.44 8.03 26.57
C MET A 409 -11.80 8.40 27.92
N CYS A 410 -10.63 9.04 27.92
CA CYS A 410 -9.88 9.31 29.16
C CYS A 410 -9.48 10.78 29.33
N SER A 411 -9.87 11.65 28.41
CA SER A 411 -9.55 13.08 28.41
C SER A 411 -8.06 13.43 28.40
N SER A 412 -7.16 12.46 28.17
CA SER A 412 -5.74 12.74 27.96
C SER A 412 -5.56 13.65 26.75
N ILE A 413 -4.74 14.67 26.91
CA ILE A 413 -4.47 15.65 25.86
C ILE A 413 -3.31 15.16 24.99
N TYR A 414 -3.45 15.32 23.68
CA TYR A 414 -2.44 14.99 22.69
C TYR A 414 -2.13 16.22 21.87
N ARG A 415 -0.87 16.39 21.50
CA ARG A 415 -0.41 17.31 20.48
C ARG A 415 -0.35 16.57 19.16
N LEU A 416 -0.88 17.22 18.14
CA LEU A 416 -0.79 16.83 16.75
C LEU A 416 0.40 17.54 16.13
N THR A 417 1.28 16.73 15.58
CA THR A 417 2.40 17.22 14.79
C THR A 417 2.10 16.87 13.35
N PRO A 418 2.01 17.87 12.45
CA PRO A 418 1.88 17.58 11.04
C PRO A 418 3.13 16.79 10.63
N ASP A 419 2.91 15.66 9.98
CA ASP A 419 3.95 14.99 9.22
C ASP A 419 3.74 15.32 7.74
N ASN A 420 4.60 14.82 6.86
CA ASN A 420 4.36 14.92 5.42
C ASN A 420 2.94 14.41 5.10
N SER A 421 2.26 14.98 4.10
CA SER A 421 0.94 14.46 3.71
C SER A 421 1.05 13.02 3.19
N ARG A 422 0.08 12.16 3.51
CA ARG A 422 -0.11 10.88 2.82
C ARG A 422 -1.13 11.12 1.75
N TYR A 423 -0.80 10.67 0.55
CA TYR A 423 -1.71 10.75 -0.56
C TYR A 423 -2.46 9.43 -0.66
N ILE A 424 -3.78 9.54 -0.89
CA ILE A 424 -4.58 8.42 -1.38
C ILE A 424 -5.09 8.88 -2.73
N TRP A 425 -4.78 8.11 -3.75
CA TRP A 425 -5.30 8.38 -5.07
C TRP A 425 -6.74 7.88 -5.13
N VAL A 426 -7.66 8.74 -5.55
CA VAL A 426 -9.07 8.41 -5.71
C VAL A 426 -9.47 8.85 -7.10
N SER A 427 -9.60 7.86 -7.98
CA SER A 427 -10.24 8.10 -9.27
C SER A 427 -11.60 8.73 -9.01
N LYS A 428 -11.92 9.81 -9.72
CA LYS A 428 -13.28 10.35 -9.76
C LYS A 428 -13.81 10.15 -11.16
N ALA A 429 -14.93 9.45 -11.26
CA ALA A 429 -15.67 9.35 -12.51
C ALA A 429 -16.20 10.75 -12.90
N SER A 430 -15.44 11.46 -13.74
CA SER A 430 -15.90 12.40 -14.77
C SER A 430 -16.93 13.49 -14.41
N VAL A 431 -16.95 14.03 -13.19
CA VAL A 431 -17.76 15.23 -12.88
C VAL A 431 -16.88 16.35 -12.32
N GLY A 432 -16.42 17.22 -13.23
CA GLY A 432 -15.77 18.49 -12.93
C GLY A 432 -14.30 18.41 -12.49
N ASN A 433 -13.62 19.57 -12.57
CA ASN A 433 -12.20 19.85 -12.28
C ASN A 433 -11.73 19.51 -10.84
N THR A 434 -12.12 18.37 -10.28
CA THR A 434 -11.69 17.95 -8.95
C THR A 434 -10.45 17.06 -9.06
N LYS A 435 -9.48 17.32 -8.19
CA LYS A 435 -8.18 16.64 -8.15
C LYS A 435 -8.40 15.11 -8.00
N PRO A 436 -7.77 14.24 -8.82
CA PRO A 436 -7.82 12.79 -8.68
C PRO A 436 -7.07 12.28 -7.43
N LEU A 437 -6.44 13.20 -6.70
CA LEU A 437 -5.64 12.94 -5.52
C LEU A 437 -6.40 13.47 -4.30
N ILE A 438 -6.69 12.60 -3.35
CA ILE A 438 -7.11 13.02 -2.01
C ILE A 438 -5.83 13.12 -1.18
N GLU A 439 -5.48 14.35 -0.84
CA GLU A 439 -4.45 14.62 0.14
C GLU A 439 -5.03 14.44 1.54
N ARG A 440 -4.43 13.53 2.32
CA ARG A 440 -4.77 13.34 3.72
C ARG A 440 -3.57 13.81 4.53
N PRO A 441 -3.70 14.89 5.32
CA PRO A 441 -2.63 15.26 6.22
C PRO A 441 -2.41 14.11 7.20
N VAL A 442 -1.17 13.64 7.27
CA VAL A 442 -0.78 12.70 8.31
C VAL A 442 -0.54 13.50 9.56
N TRP A 443 -1.28 13.15 10.60
CA TRP A 443 -1.05 13.70 11.91
C TRP A 443 -0.45 12.62 12.78
N ARG A 444 0.71 12.92 13.35
CA ARG A 444 1.24 12.15 14.46
C ARG A 444 0.68 12.70 15.75
N VAL A 445 0.38 11.81 16.69
CA VAL A 445 -0.06 12.20 18.02
C VAL A 445 1.03 11.96 19.05
N GLU A 446 1.20 12.92 19.94
CA GLU A 446 2.11 12.84 21.07
C GLU A 446 1.35 13.27 22.32
N LYS A 447 1.33 12.42 23.36
CA LYS A 447 0.64 12.75 24.60
C LYS A 447 1.31 13.98 25.24
N VAL A 448 0.49 14.98 25.59
CA VAL A 448 0.93 16.12 26.40
C VAL A 448 0.86 15.68 27.86
N ASN A 449 1.98 15.82 28.58
CA ASN A 449 2.19 15.34 29.95
C ASN A 449 0.99 15.57 30.87
#